data_AF-A1WWP9-F1
#
_entry.id   AF-A1WWP9-F1
#
_cell.length_a   1.000
_cell.length_b   1.000
_cell.length_c   1.000
_cell.angle_alpha   90.00
_cell.angle_beta   90.00
_cell.angle_gamma   90.00
#
_symmetry.space_group_name_H-M   'P 1'
#
loop_
_entity.id
_entity.type
_entity.pdbx_description
1 polymer ?
#
loop_
_entity_poly.entity_id
_entity_poly.type
_entity_poly.pdbx_seq_one_letter_code
_entity_poly.pdbx_strand_id
1 'polypeptide(L)'
;MTGDVPPPGRILLVGIGPGDPAHMTARAREAIAEAEVVIGYQTYLKLIPDLLEGKTVIGKAMTEELDRVEAAWEAARGGQVVALVSSGDPGVYGMAGPTYEFLLQHGWQGRAGEVQVEVVPGASALSTCAALVGAPLTHDFCTISLSDLLTSWPVIVRRLEAAGRGDFVTVLYNPASKRRQAHIGRAQEILLRYRDPQTPVAVVRSAYRERQQVQHLCLEELHRAEPSMLSTVIIGNRSTRCEHGLMVTPRGYTAKYAEGGAPVSGEQRGQSLSLGLDGWPVVLRQWLREQPAPSLEAAAAHFDVNWAEALAAVADDVAEPDTPFLTSRIEVSDLAAHLEECREWPRIRAVVPGPAGTRMVCSVAGAGLYYDGETLVLGAGGGRVELHWQRVAGAWALAGACQHCSLELVDARGRGLLSLQRVTGKNRPMDPSGG
;
A
#
# COMPACT_ATOMS: atom_id res chain seq x y z
N MET A 1 -7.76 28.09 51.56
CA MET A 1 -6.66 27.12 51.46
C MET A 1 -6.71 26.56 50.04
N THR A 2 -5.93 27.13 49.13
CA THR A 2 -5.70 26.54 47.81
C THR A 2 -4.75 25.38 48.04
N GLY A 3 -5.31 24.19 48.31
CA GLY A 3 -4.52 22.97 48.41
C GLY A 3 -3.81 22.77 47.08
N ASP A 4 -2.48 22.75 47.12
CA ASP A 4 -1.63 22.51 45.98
C ASP A 4 -1.95 21.11 45.46
N VAL A 5 -2.76 21.03 44.41
CA VAL A 5 -3.08 19.76 43.76
C VAL A 5 -1.76 19.30 43.15
N PRO A 6 -1.18 18.16 43.57
CA PRO A 6 0.07 17.70 43.01
C PRO A 6 -0.06 17.62 41.49
N PRO A 7 1.00 17.97 40.74
CA PRO A 7 0.96 17.92 39.29
C PRO A 7 0.51 16.52 38.85
N PRO A 8 -0.33 16.43 37.81
CA PRO A 8 -0.81 15.13 37.35
C PRO A 8 0.38 14.24 36.96
N GLY A 9 0.26 12.94 37.23
CA GLY A 9 1.31 11.99 36.88
C GLY A 9 1.52 11.87 35.38
N ARG A 10 2.55 11.13 34.99
CA ARG A 10 3.02 11.07 33.60
C ARG A 10 3.18 9.62 33.14
N ILE A 11 2.78 9.34 31.91
CA ILE A 11 3.10 8.09 31.21
C ILE A 11 4.05 8.42 30.06
N LEU A 12 5.29 7.99 30.20
CA LEU A 12 6.33 8.10 29.19
C LEU A 12 6.38 6.76 28.44
N LEU A 13 5.95 6.75 27.19
CA LEU A 13 6.03 5.59 26.30
C LEU A 13 7.42 5.56 25.69
N VAL A 14 8.32 4.72 26.20
CA VAL A 14 9.76 4.81 25.90
C VAL A 14 10.23 3.73 24.94
N GLY A 15 10.73 4.15 23.77
CA GLY A 15 11.43 3.30 22.82
C GLY A 15 12.90 3.13 23.17
N ILE A 16 13.30 1.92 23.58
CA ILE A 16 14.71 1.64 23.95
C ILE A 16 15.60 1.28 22.75
N GLY A 17 15.07 1.34 21.52
CA GLY A 17 15.81 0.95 20.33
C GLY A 17 16.05 -0.57 20.22
N PRO A 18 17.10 -1.03 19.53
CA PRO A 18 17.30 -2.44 19.24
C PRO A 18 17.70 -3.26 20.47
N GLY A 19 18.17 -2.64 21.55
CA GLY A 19 18.55 -3.30 22.80
C GLY A 19 19.99 -3.08 23.23
N ASP A 20 20.84 -2.58 22.33
CA ASP A 20 22.16 -2.06 22.68
C ASP A 20 22.02 -0.62 23.23
N PRO A 21 22.56 -0.33 24.42
CA PRO A 21 22.58 1.02 24.98
C PRO A 21 23.13 2.08 24.02
N ALA A 22 24.12 1.78 23.18
CA ALA A 22 24.70 2.74 22.23
C ALA A 22 23.68 3.27 21.20
N HIS A 23 22.60 2.53 20.97
CA HIS A 23 21.52 2.89 20.04
C HIS A 23 20.28 3.48 20.74
N MET A 24 20.33 3.67 22.05
CA MET A 24 19.27 4.33 22.81
C MET A 24 19.40 5.85 22.70
N THR A 25 18.28 6.54 22.44
CA THR A 25 18.26 8.01 22.37
C THR A 25 18.53 8.63 23.75
N ALA A 26 19.09 9.84 23.77
CA ALA A 26 19.29 10.58 25.02
C ALA A 26 17.96 10.79 25.77
N ARG A 27 16.90 11.18 25.05
CA ARG A 27 15.56 11.37 25.63
C ARG A 27 15.01 10.09 26.27
N ALA A 28 15.23 8.91 25.68
CA ALA A 28 14.79 7.64 26.28
C ALA A 28 15.50 7.35 27.62
N ARG A 29 16.79 7.66 27.73
CA ARG A 29 17.55 7.52 28.98
C ARG A 29 17.04 8.48 30.05
N GLU A 30 16.83 9.74 29.68
CA GLU A 30 16.26 10.77 30.56
C GLU A 30 14.86 10.37 31.05
N ALA A 31 13.99 9.92 30.15
CA ALA A 31 12.63 9.49 30.48
C ALA A 31 12.62 8.33 31.49
N ILE A 32 13.50 7.35 31.33
CA ILE A 32 13.62 6.24 32.30
C ILE A 32 14.21 6.77 33.61
N ALA A 33 15.19 7.67 33.57
CA ALA A 33 15.79 8.26 34.76
C ALA A 33 14.77 9.08 35.58
N GLU A 34 13.90 9.85 34.92
CA GLU A 34 12.79 10.61 35.54
C GLU A 34 11.73 9.71 36.18
N ALA A 35 11.54 8.49 35.68
CA ALA A 35 10.46 7.62 36.12
C ALA A 35 10.71 7.00 37.50
N GLU A 36 9.65 6.99 38.32
CA GLU A 36 9.59 6.28 39.60
C GLU A 36 9.21 4.81 39.39
N VAL A 37 8.36 4.56 38.39
CA VAL A 37 7.87 3.23 38.02
C VAL A 37 8.27 2.90 36.59
N VAL A 38 8.91 1.76 36.37
CA VAL A 38 9.27 1.25 35.05
C VAL A 38 8.48 -0.02 34.77
N ILE A 39 7.68 0.00 33.71
CA ILE A 39 6.79 -1.09 33.32
C ILE A 39 7.19 -1.56 31.93
N GLY A 40 7.24 -2.87 31.72
CA GLY A 40 7.56 -3.40 30.39
C GLY A 40 7.46 -4.90 30.30
N TYR A 41 7.64 -5.41 29.08
CA TYR A 41 7.84 -6.83 28.88
C TYR A 41 9.18 -7.25 29.50
N GLN A 42 9.19 -8.34 30.27
CA GLN A 42 10.38 -8.81 31.00
C GLN A 42 11.66 -8.89 30.15
N THR A 43 11.56 -9.31 28.89
CA THR A 43 12.73 -9.40 28.01
C THR A 43 13.31 -8.02 27.65
N TYR A 44 12.49 -6.96 27.61
CA TYR A 44 12.96 -5.61 27.32
C TYR A 44 13.62 -4.98 28.55
N LEU A 45 13.05 -5.20 29.73
CA LEU A 45 13.61 -4.72 30.99
C LEU A 45 15.02 -5.31 31.26
N LYS A 46 15.24 -6.57 30.86
CA LYS A 46 16.57 -7.22 30.91
C LYS A 46 17.64 -6.57 30.03
N LEU A 47 17.26 -5.71 29.07
CA LEU A 47 18.21 -5.01 28.20
C LEU A 47 18.70 -3.69 28.82
N ILE A 48 18.06 -3.22 29.89
CA ILE A 48 18.34 -1.92 30.51
C ILE A 48 18.58 -2.01 32.03
N PRO A 49 19.25 -3.05 32.56
CA PRO A 49 19.32 -3.29 34.01
C PRO A 49 19.87 -2.08 34.79
N ASP A 50 20.88 -1.40 34.23
CA ASP A 50 21.54 -0.24 34.84
C ASP A 50 20.61 0.97 34.99
N LEU A 51 19.52 1.04 34.21
CA LEU A 51 18.55 2.13 34.27
C LEU A 51 17.40 1.86 35.25
N LEU A 52 17.34 0.67 35.84
CA LEU A 52 16.25 0.24 36.72
C LEU A 52 16.57 0.39 38.22
N GLU A 53 17.82 0.70 38.57
CA GLU A 53 18.25 0.81 39.95
C GLU A 53 17.46 1.90 40.70
N GLY A 54 16.97 1.57 41.91
CA GLY A 54 16.20 2.49 42.75
C GLY A 54 14.75 2.74 42.30
N LYS A 55 14.25 2.03 41.28
CA LYS A 55 12.90 2.22 40.71
C LYS A 55 11.97 1.07 41.06
N THR A 56 10.66 1.32 41.04
CA THR A 56 9.66 0.25 41.09
C THR A 56 9.56 -0.40 39.72
N VAL A 57 9.89 -1.69 39.60
CA VAL A 57 9.92 -2.39 38.30
C VAL A 57 8.76 -3.38 38.18
N ILE A 58 7.92 -3.21 37.17
CA ILE A 58 6.79 -4.11 36.88
C ILE A 58 7.05 -4.84 35.55
N GLY A 59 7.53 -6.07 35.65
CA GLY A 59 7.75 -6.95 34.50
C GLY A 59 6.55 -7.85 34.22
N LYS A 60 5.89 -7.64 33.09
CA LYS A 60 4.76 -8.47 32.62
C LYS A 60 5.17 -9.41 31.48
N ALA A 61 4.38 -10.44 31.21
CA ALA A 61 4.56 -11.36 30.09
C ALA A 61 4.09 -10.75 28.76
N MET A 62 4.51 -11.33 27.63
CA MET A 62 4.24 -10.78 26.30
C MET A 62 2.73 -10.57 26.03
N THR A 63 1.89 -11.52 26.47
CA THR A 63 0.44 -11.53 26.24
C THR A 63 -0.36 -10.54 27.10
N GLU A 64 0.30 -9.87 28.04
CA GLU A 64 -0.32 -8.97 29.03
C GLU A 64 -0.10 -7.51 28.61
N GLU A 65 -0.41 -7.17 27.35
CA GLU A 65 -0.29 -5.80 26.83
C GLU A 65 -1.21 -4.83 27.60
N LEU A 66 -2.49 -5.17 27.74
CA LEU A 66 -3.45 -4.32 28.44
C LEU A 66 -3.13 -4.19 29.93
N ASP A 67 -2.70 -5.27 30.60
CA ASP A 67 -2.30 -5.21 32.02
C ASP A 67 -1.12 -4.26 32.26
N ARG A 68 -0.21 -4.11 31.28
CA ARG A 68 0.88 -3.12 31.37
C ARG A 68 0.32 -1.70 31.29
N VAL A 69 -0.65 -1.47 30.41
CA VAL A 69 -1.29 -0.15 30.25
C VAL A 69 -2.10 0.20 31.48
N GLU A 70 -2.89 -0.73 32.01
CA GLU A 70 -3.67 -0.55 33.23
C GLU A 70 -2.77 -0.22 34.43
N ALA A 71 -1.67 -0.97 34.61
CA ALA A 71 -0.70 -0.67 35.66
C ALA A 71 -0.05 0.72 35.50
N ALA A 72 0.25 1.13 34.25
CA ALA A 72 0.79 2.46 33.98
C ALA A 72 -0.23 3.57 34.27
N TRP A 73 -1.50 3.33 33.92
CA TRP A 73 -2.60 4.25 34.15
C TRP A 73 -2.86 4.47 35.64
N GLU A 74 -2.94 3.40 36.42
CA GLU A 74 -3.19 3.50 37.87
C GLU A 74 -2.05 4.20 38.60
N ALA A 75 -0.78 3.88 38.27
CA ALA A 75 0.37 4.57 38.84
C ALA A 75 0.40 6.07 38.49
N ALA A 76 0.12 6.42 37.22
CA ALA A 76 0.12 7.82 36.79
C ALA A 76 -1.06 8.62 37.38
N ARG A 77 -2.23 7.99 37.58
CA ARG A 77 -3.34 8.61 38.33
C ARG A 77 -3.02 8.85 39.80
N GLY A 78 -2.13 8.03 40.36
CA GLY A 78 -1.53 8.25 41.68
C GLY A 78 -0.52 9.40 41.72
N GLY A 79 -0.27 10.11 40.61
CA GLY A 79 0.67 11.23 40.52
C GLY A 79 2.10 10.83 40.14
N GLN A 80 2.36 9.54 39.89
CA GLN A 80 3.71 9.05 39.63
C GLN A 80 4.15 9.29 38.19
N VAL A 81 5.47 9.37 37.98
CA VAL A 81 6.08 9.31 36.65
C VAL A 81 6.37 7.86 36.28
N VAL A 82 5.76 7.40 35.20
CA VAL A 82 5.83 6.01 34.72
C VAL A 82 6.55 5.95 33.37
N ALA A 83 7.57 5.10 33.25
CA ALA A 83 8.15 4.72 31.97
C ALA A 83 7.58 3.37 31.52
N LEU A 84 6.78 3.37 30.45
CA LEU A 84 6.25 2.17 29.80
C LEU A 84 7.14 1.82 28.59
N VAL A 85 7.98 0.81 28.77
CA VAL A 85 9.08 0.45 27.86
C VAL A 85 8.62 -0.43 26.71
N SER A 86 8.99 -0.03 25.48
CA SER A 86 8.87 -0.79 24.24
C SER A 86 10.24 -1.00 23.60
N SER A 87 10.49 -2.19 23.03
CA SER A 87 11.65 -2.37 22.14
C SER A 87 11.45 -1.63 20.83
N GLY A 88 12.53 -1.10 20.25
CA GLY A 88 12.46 -0.31 19.04
C GLY A 88 11.77 1.02 19.30
N ASP A 89 10.67 1.26 18.58
CA ASP A 89 9.85 2.46 18.70
C ASP A 89 8.46 2.11 19.27
N PRO A 90 7.89 2.87 20.23
CA PRO A 90 6.57 2.58 20.80
C PRO A 90 5.43 2.70 19.80
N GLY A 91 5.60 3.50 18.75
CA GLY A 91 4.63 3.71 17.67
C GLY A 91 4.68 2.66 16.56
N VAL A 92 5.74 1.84 16.49
CA VAL A 92 5.90 0.80 15.46
C VAL A 92 5.64 -0.58 16.06
N TYR A 93 4.39 -1.04 16.00
CA TYR A 93 3.93 -2.29 16.61
C TYR A 93 4.28 -2.42 18.11
N GLY A 94 4.34 -1.27 18.81
CA GLY A 94 4.66 -1.16 20.24
C GLY A 94 3.47 -0.72 21.09
N MET A 95 3.75 -0.22 22.30
CA MET A 95 2.73 0.07 23.31
C MET A 95 1.92 1.35 23.07
N ALA A 96 2.32 2.26 22.17
CA ALA A 96 1.62 3.53 22.02
C ALA A 96 0.16 3.38 21.58
N GLY A 97 -0.10 2.51 20.61
CA GLY A 97 -1.46 2.22 20.14
C GLY A 97 -2.38 1.71 21.25
N PRO A 98 -2.04 0.56 21.89
CA PRO A 98 -2.80 0.03 23.02
C PRO A 98 -2.99 1.03 24.17
N THR A 99 -1.97 1.85 24.47
CA THR A 99 -2.08 2.87 25.50
C THR A 99 -3.11 3.93 25.14
N TYR A 100 -3.02 4.56 23.96
CA TYR A 100 -4.00 5.58 23.58
C TYR A 100 -5.42 5.02 23.48
N GLU A 101 -5.59 3.82 22.93
CA GLU A 101 -6.90 3.17 22.86
C GLU A 101 -7.52 2.97 24.26
N PHE A 102 -6.74 2.41 25.19
CA PHE A 102 -7.17 2.23 26.57
C PHE A 102 -7.53 3.56 27.23
N LEU A 103 -6.67 4.58 27.12
CA LEU A 103 -6.88 5.88 27.76
C LEU A 103 -8.15 6.56 27.24
N LEU A 104 -8.35 6.58 25.91
CA LEU A 104 -9.55 7.15 25.29
C LEU A 104 -10.82 6.41 25.72
N GLN A 105 -10.78 5.09 25.83
CA GLN A 105 -11.91 4.28 26.33
C GLN A 105 -12.22 4.57 27.81
N HIS A 106 -11.24 5.00 28.58
CA HIS A 106 -11.39 5.37 30.01
C HIS A 106 -11.59 6.88 30.23
N GLY A 107 -11.91 7.63 29.18
CA GLY A 107 -12.34 9.03 29.27
C GLY A 107 -11.21 10.04 29.37
N TRP A 108 -9.95 9.64 29.15
CA TRP A 108 -8.83 10.57 29.03
C TRP A 108 -9.00 11.45 27.79
N GLN A 109 -8.77 12.76 27.95
CA GLN A 109 -8.95 13.76 26.89
C GLN A 109 -7.68 14.59 26.64
N GLY A 110 -6.61 14.32 27.39
CA GLY A 110 -5.34 15.05 27.24
C GLY A 110 -5.43 16.50 27.68
N ARG A 111 -6.33 16.82 28.60
CA ARG A 111 -6.54 18.18 29.11
C ARG A 111 -5.49 18.55 30.15
N ALA A 112 -5.28 19.86 30.34
CA ALA A 112 -4.47 20.35 31.44
C ALA A 112 -5.07 19.89 32.79
N GLY A 113 -4.24 19.26 33.64
CA GLY A 113 -4.68 18.69 34.91
C GLY A 113 -4.98 17.18 34.87
N GLU A 114 -5.00 16.55 33.70
CA GLU A 114 -5.03 15.08 33.56
C GLU A 114 -3.62 14.50 33.45
N VAL A 115 -3.51 13.17 33.58
CA VAL A 115 -2.26 12.44 33.32
C VAL A 115 -1.68 12.84 31.97
N GLN A 116 -0.41 13.24 31.96
CA GLN A 116 0.28 13.60 30.73
C GLN A 116 0.87 12.36 30.07
N VAL A 117 0.78 12.28 28.75
CA VAL A 117 1.31 11.15 27.97
C VAL A 117 2.30 11.67 26.95
N GLU A 118 3.50 11.10 26.94
CA GLU A 118 4.58 11.44 26.01
C GLU A 118 5.04 10.18 25.28
N VAL A 119 5.13 10.23 23.95
CA VAL A 119 5.79 9.19 23.15
C VAL A 119 7.24 9.59 22.95
N VAL A 120 8.15 8.80 23.52
CA VAL A 120 9.60 8.97 23.36
C VAL A 120 10.09 8.00 22.28
N PRO A 121 10.51 8.51 21.11
CA PRO A 121 10.85 7.67 19.97
C PRO A 121 12.15 6.88 20.19
N GLY A 122 12.22 5.74 19.52
CA GLY A 122 13.39 4.86 19.54
C GLY A 122 13.72 4.30 18.15
N ALA A 123 14.96 3.84 17.97
CA ALA A 123 15.38 3.27 16.69
C ALA A 123 14.66 1.93 16.43
N SER A 124 13.68 1.92 15.52
CA SER A 124 12.87 0.74 15.22
C SER A 124 13.67 -0.38 14.53
N ALA A 125 13.13 -1.61 14.55
CA ALA A 125 13.77 -2.77 13.92
C ALA A 125 14.03 -2.57 12.42
N LEU A 126 13.16 -1.84 11.70
CA LEU A 126 13.32 -1.54 10.28
C LEU A 126 14.65 -0.83 9.98
N SER A 127 14.97 0.24 10.72
CA SER A 127 16.15 1.05 10.46
C SER A 127 17.42 0.41 11.01
N THR A 128 17.32 -0.21 12.18
CA THR A 128 18.45 -0.93 12.82
C THR A 128 18.85 -2.16 12.01
N CYS A 129 17.90 -2.98 11.54
CA CYS A 129 18.22 -4.12 10.69
C CYS A 129 18.73 -3.67 9.31
N ALA A 130 18.17 -2.60 8.73
CA ALA A 130 18.66 -2.05 7.47
C ALA A 130 20.13 -1.60 7.56
N ALA A 131 20.51 -0.93 8.66
CA ALA A 131 21.88 -0.48 8.88
C ALA A 131 22.91 -1.62 8.98
N LEU A 132 22.48 -2.83 9.36
CA LEU A 132 23.33 -4.02 9.41
C LEU A 132 23.54 -4.68 8.05
N VAL A 133 22.70 -4.37 7.05
CA VAL A 133 22.70 -5.06 5.75
C VAL A 133 23.02 -4.14 4.57
N GLY A 134 23.07 -2.82 4.78
CA GLY A 134 23.42 -1.84 3.75
C GLY A 134 22.43 -0.69 3.68
N ALA A 135 21.81 -0.50 2.52
CA ALA A 135 20.87 0.58 2.24
C ALA A 135 19.60 0.08 1.53
N PRO A 136 18.84 -0.88 2.12
CA PRO A 136 17.66 -1.42 1.46
C PRO A 136 16.44 -0.46 1.49
N LEU A 137 16.38 0.50 2.42
CA LEU A 137 15.20 1.36 2.67
C LEU A 137 15.30 2.78 2.09
N THR A 138 16.15 2.99 1.10
CA THR A 138 16.41 4.27 0.43
C THR A 138 15.35 4.68 -0.58
N HIS A 139 14.57 3.73 -1.07
CA HIS A 139 13.38 3.94 -1.90
C HIS A 139 12.12 3.68 -1.09
N ASP A 140 10.95 3.94 -1.68
CA ASP A 140 9.65 3.64 -1.09
C ASP A 140 9.59 2.22 -0.50
N PHE A 141 9.20 2.17 0.77
CA PHE A 141 9.11 0.93 1.52
C PHE A 141 7.85 0.93 2.39
N CYS A 142 7.44 -0.26 2.82
CA CYS A 142 6.37 -0.45 3.78
C CYS A 142 6.75 -1.48 4.84
N THR A 143 6.15 -1.37 6.02
CA THR A 143 6.26 -2.38 7.07
C THR A 143 4.95 -3.16 7.19
N ILE A 144 5.04 -4.48 7.32
CA ILE A 144 3.88 -5.35 7.53
C ILE A 144 4.17 -6.31 8.69
N SER A 145 3.28 -6.37 9.68
CA SER A 145 3.31 -7.41 10.71
C SER A 145 2.63 -8.67 10.20
N LEU A 146 3.27 -9.83 10.34
CA LEU A 146 2.67 -11.15 10.05
C LEU A 146 1.94 -11.76 11.26
N SER A 147 1.77 -10.97 12.34
CA SER A 147 0.96 -11.38 13.50
C SER A 147 -0.52 -11.24 13.18
N ASP A 148 -1.24 -12.37 13.19
CA ASP A 148 -2.68 -12.45 12.96
C ASP A 148 -3.53 -12.40 14.24
N LEU A 149 -2.90 -12.14 15.39
CA LEU A 149 -3.57 -12.18 16.70
C LEU A 149 -4.75 -11.19 16.77
N LEU A 150 -4.55 -9.98 16.27
CA LEU A 150 -5.54 -8.89 16.24
C LEU A 150 -5.83 -8.41 14.82
N THR A 151 -5.27 -9.05 13.80
CA THR A 151 -5.45 -8.69 12.39
C THR A 151 -5.70 -9.95 11.59
N SER A 152 -6.87 -10.07 10.97
CA SER A 152 -7.18 -11.28 10.22
C SER A 152 -6.21 -11.51 9.05
N TRP A 153 -5.89 -12.78 8.78
CA TRP A 153 -4.99 -13.15 7.67
C TRP A 153 -5.40 -12.55 6.32
N PRO A 154 -6.69 -12.50 5.91
CA PRO A 154 -7.10 -11.84 4.67
C PRO A 154 -6.69 -10.37 4.55
N VAL A 155 -6.65 -9.62 5.66
CA VAL A 155 -6.16 -8.23 5.67
C VAL A 155 -4.65 -8.19 5.45
N ILE A 156 -3.91 -9.11 6.07
CA ILE A 156 -2.44 -9.24 5.88
C ILE A 156 -2.14 -9.60 4.41
N VAL A 157 -2.88 -10.54 3.82
CA VAL A 157 -2.76 -10.90 2.40
C VAL A 157 -2.97 -9.68 1.51
N ARG A 158 -4.04 -8.90 1.72
CA ARG A 158 -4.30 -7.69 0.93
C ARG A 158 -3.15 -6.68 1.03
N ARG A 159 -2.55 -6.52 2.22
CA ARG A 159 -1.40 -5.62 2.42
C ARG A 159 -0.16 -6.13 1.68
N LEU A 160 0.12 -7.43 1.72
CA LEU A 160 1.23 -8.06 0.99
C LEU A 160 1.03 -7.95 -0.52
N GLU A 161 -0.19 -8.16 -1.03
CA GLU A 161 -0.51 -7.97 -2.44
C GLU A 161 -0.33 -6.52 -2.87
N ALA A 162 -0.77 -5.56 -2.07
CA ALA A 162 -0.55 -4.14 -2.34
C ALA A 162 0.95 -3.77 -2.35
N ALA A 163 1.72 -4.30 -1.39
CA ALA A 163 3.17 -4.12 -1.34
C ALA A 163 3.89 -4.75 -2.56
N GLY A 164 3.40 -5.89 -3.03
CA GLY A 164 3.86 -6.54 -4.26
C GLY A 164 3.58 -5.69 -5.50
N ARG A 165 2.30 -5.29 -5.70
CA ARG A 165 1.86 -4.47 -6.84
C ARG A 165 2.56 -3.12 -6.90
N GLY A 166 2.66 -2.44 -5.76
CA GLY A 166 3.32 -1.14 -5.67
C GLY A 166 4.85 -1.19 -5.67
N ASP A 167 5.46 -2.38 -5.80
CA ASP A 167 6.91 -2.56 -5.82
C ASP A 167 7.65 -1.92 -4.62
N PHE A 168 7.02 -1.92 -3.45
CA PHE A 168 7.62 -1.38 -2.23
C PHE A 168 8.66 -2.32 -1.67
N VAL A 169 9.81 -1.82 -1.21
CA VAL A 169 10.65 -2.64 -0.31
C VAL A 169 9.81 -3.02 0.92
N THR A 170 9.79 -4.30 1.29
CA THR A 170 8.85 -4.81 2.29
C THR A 170 9.59 -5.31 3.52
N VAL A 171 9.34 -4.67 4.66
CA VAL A 171 9.91 -5.08 5.96
C VAL A 171 8.86 -5.84 6.75
N LEU A 172 9.11 -7.12 7.03
CA LEU A 172 8.20 -7.97 7.79
C LEU A 172 8.58 -8.00 9.27
N TYR A 173 7.61 -7.60 10.09
CA TYR A 173 7.65 -7.71 11.54
C TYR A 173 6.90 -8.95 12.00
N ASN A 174 7.28 -9.45 13.18
CA ASN A 174 6.66 -10.64 13.78
C ASN A 174 6.58 -11.83 12.80
N PRO A 175 7.66 -12.13 12.05
CA PRO A 175 7.58 -13.00 10.88
C PRO A 175 7.22 -14.45 11.22
N ALA A 176 7.51 -14.88 12.45
CA ALA A 176 7.23 -16.22 12.92
C ALA A 176 7.01 -16.28 14.44
N SER A 177 6.30 -17.31 14.87
CA SER A 177 6.18 -17.72 16.27
C SER A 177 5.97 -19.24 16.32
N LYS A 178 6.02 -19.84 17.52
CA LYS A 178 5.74 -21.28 17.71
C LYS A 178 4.43 -21.74 17.04
N ARG A 179 3.43 -20.86 16.92
CA ARG A 179 2.12 -21.17 16.34
C ARG A 179 1.96 -20.77 14.87
N ARG A 180 2.90 -19.99 14.29
CA ARG A 180 2.71 -19.27 13.01
C ARG A 180 3.84 -19.48 12.00
N GLN A 181 4.41 -20.69 11.99
CA GLN A 181 5.55 -20.99 11.11
C GLN A 181 5.18 -20.92 9.61
N ALA A 182 3.92 -21.18 9.26
CA ALA A 182 3.46 -21.15 7.88
C ALA A 182 3.33 -19.73 7.27
N HIS A 183 3.25 -18.67 8.10
CA HIS A 183 2.95 -17.32 7.60
C HIS A 183 4.06 -16.77 6.71
N ILE A 184 5.32 -17.08 7.03
CA ILE A 184 6.45 -16.63 6.22
C ILE A 184 6.43 -17.27 4.83
N GLY A 185 6.15 -18.58 4.75
CA GLY A 185 6.00 -19.29 3.48
C GLY A 185 4.83 -18.74 2.66
N ARG A 186 3.70 -18.45 3.31
CA ARG A 186 2.56 -17.85 2.60
C ARG A 186 2.83 -16.42 2.13
N ALA A 187 3.56 -15.63 2.92
CA ALA A 187 3.99 -14.29 2.50
C ALA A 187 4.94 -14.36 1.30
N GLN A 188 5.88 -15.31 1.30
CA GLN A 188 6.74 -15.62 0.16
C GLN A 188 5.91 -15.94 -1.10
N GLU A 189 4.97 -16.88 -1.01
CA GLU A 189 4.10 -17.29 -2.13
C GLU A 189 3.29 -16.12 -2.72
N ILE A 190 2.90 -15.15 -1.90
CA ILE A 190 2.17 -13.96 -2.35
C ILE A 190 3.11 -13.02 -3.09
N LEU A 191 4.27 -12.71 -2.52
CA LEU A 191 5.22 -11.78 -3.11
C LEU A 191 5.89 -12.31 -4.39
N LEU A 192 6.08 -13.63 -4.50
CA LEU A 192 6.57 -14.29 -5.73
C LEU A 192 5.64 -14.11 -6.94
N ARG A 193 4.38 -13.71 -6.74
CA ARG A 193 3.47 -13.37 -7.86
C ARG A 193 3.78 -12.02 -8.50
N TYR A 194 4.56 -11.18 -7.81
CA TYR A 194 4.83 -9.80 -8.21
C TYR A 194 6.32 -9.50 -8.37
N ARG A 195 7.21 -10.38 -7.88
CA ARG A 195 8.65 -10.16 -7.82
C ARG A 195 9.42 -11.34 -8.39
N ASP A 196 10.61 -11.04 -8.89
CA ASP A 196 11.55 -12.05 -9.36
C ASP A 196 11.95 -13.00 -8.21
N PRO A 197 12.03 -14.33 -8.43
CA PRO A 197 12.50 -15.29 -7.44
C PRO A 197 13.87 -14.95 -6.81
N GLN A 198 14.77 -14.32 -7.57
CA GLN A 198 16.10 -13.89 -7.16
C GLN A 198 16.10 -12.55 -6.40
N THR A 199 14.94 -11.93 -6.18
CA THR A 199 14.84 -10.67 -5.43
C THR A 199 15.56 -10.79 -4.08
N PRO A 200 16.49 -9.89 -3.75
CA PRO A 200 17.26 -10.00 -2.51
C PRO A 200 16.39 -9.91 -1.25
N VAL A 201 16.74 -10.74 -0.29
CA VAL A 201 16.12 -10.80 1.04
C VAL A 201 17.21 -10.83 2.11
N ALA A 202 17.00 -10.07 3.18
CA ALA A 202 17.81 -10.16 4.39
C ALA A 202 16.95 -10.54 5.59
N VAL A 203 17.40 -11.50 6.39
CA VAL A 203 16.80 -11.88 7.67
C VAL A 203 17.77 -11.55 8.77
N VAL A 204 17.40 -10.58 9.61
CA VAL A 204 18.23 -10.11 10.73
C VAL A 204 17.59 -10.56 12.02
N ARG A 205 18.31 -11.34 12.82
CA ARG A 205 17.87 -11.84 14.13
C ARG A 205 18.63 -11.13 15.22
N SER A 206 17.91 -10.64 16.24
CA SER A 206 18.52 -10.05 17.45
C SER A 206 19.55 -8.95 17.14
N ALA A 207 19.20 -8.05 16.21
CA ALA A 207 20.02 -6.90 15.83
C ALA A 207 20.53 -6.14 17.06
N TYR A 208 21.84 -5.83 17.07
CA TYR A 208 22.56 -5.17 18.14
C TYR A 208 22.40 -5.84 19.51
N ARG A 209 22.37 -7.17 19.53
CA ARG A 209 22.40 -7.97 20.78
C ARG A 209 23.39 -9.11 20.62
N GLU A 210 23.75 -9.77 21.72
CA GLU A 210 24.75 -10.85 21.74
C GLU A 210 24.53 -11.96 20.70
N ARG A 211 23.28 -12.29 20.38
CA ARG A 211 22.91 -13.34 19.40
C ARG A 211 22.55 -12.77 18.02
N GLN A 212 23.14 -11.64 17.65
CA GLN A 212 22.94 -11.05 16.33
C GLN A 212 23.32 -12.04 15.23
N GLN A 213 22.44 -12.22 14.26
CA GLN A 213 22.69 -13.00 13.05
C GLN A 213 22.07 -12.29 11.85
N VAL A 214 22.84 -12.20 10.77
CA VAL A 214 22.38 -11.67 9.48
C VAL A 214 22.47 -12.79 8.46
N GLN A 215 21.38 -13.04 7.73
CA GLN A 215 21.33 -13.98 6.61
C GLN A 215 20.88 -13.23 5.36
N HIS A 216 21.62 -13.39 4.27
CA HIS A 216 21.23 -12.93 2.94
C HIS A 216 20.79 -14.13 2.11
N LEU A 217 19.66 -13.99 1.44
CA LEU A 217 18.99 -15.02 0.64
C LEU A 217 18.23 -14.34 -0.51
N CYS A 218 17.68 -15.13 -1.43
CA CYS A 218 16.70 -14.65 -2.39
C CYS A 218 15.26 -14.99 -1.95
N LEU A 219 14.27 -14.36 -2.59
CA LEU A 219 12.86 -14.49 -2.23
C LEU A 219 12.35 -15.94 -2.31
N GLU A 220 12.80 -16.72 -3.29
CA GLU A 220 12.43 -18.14 -3.40
C GLU A 220 12.95 -19.01 -2.23
N GLU A 221 13.97 -18.55 -1.52
CA GLU A 221 14.57 -19.26 -0.39
C GLU A 221 14.08 -18.78 0.98
N LEU A 222 13.17 -17.80 1.02
CA LEU A 222 12.72 -17.18 2.28
C LEU A 222 12.18 -18.19 3.31
N HIS A 223 11.44 -19.21 2.88
CA HIS A 223 10.96 -20.28 3.76
C HIS A 223 12.09 -21.04 4.49
N ARG A 224 13.32 -21.05 3.96
CA ARG A 224 14.48 -21.73 4.55
C ARG A 224 15.18 -20.92 5.64
N ALA A 225 14.88 -19.63 5.76
CA ALA A 225 15.56 -18.74 6.70
C ALA A 225 15.16 -18.96 8.17
N GLU A 226 14.14 -19.79 8.43
CA GLU A 226 13.64 -20.15 9.76
C GLU A 226 13.60 -18.96 10.74
N PRO A 227 12.92 -17.84 10.39
CA PRO A 227 12.90 -16.66 11.24
C PRO A 227 12.24 -16.98 12.58
N SER A 228 12.59 -16.19 13.59
CA SER A 228 12.02 -16.29 14.94
C SER A 228 11.23 -15.03 15.28
N MET A 229 10.63 -14.99 16.47
CA MET A 229 10.00 -13.76 16.98
C MET A 229 10.97 -12.59 17.19
N LEU A 230 12.29 -12.85 17.20
CA LEU A 230 13.34 -11.83 17.29
C LEU A 230 13.96 -11.50 15.93
N SER A 231 13.33 -11.93 14.84
CA SER A 231 13.78 -11.69 13.48
C SER A 231 12.98 -10.58 12.82
N THR A 232 13.64 -9.80 11.97
CA THR A 232 13.04 -8.89 11.01
C THR A 232 13.50 -9.31 9.62
N VAL A 233 12.56 -9.36 8.68
CA VAL A 233 12.84 -9.73 7.28
C VAL A 233 12.74 -8.48 6.42
N ILE A 234 13.71 -8.23 5.55
CA ILE A 234 13.70 -7.14 4.59
C ILE A 234 13.71 -7.78 3.20
N ILE A 235 12.67 -7.51 2.41
CA ILE A 235 12.52 -8.02 1.05
C ILE A 235 12.66 -6.84 0.09
N GLY A 236 13.67 -6.89 -0.77
CA GLY A 236 13.94 -5.87 -1.79
C GLY A 236 12.80 -5.73 -2.79
N ASN A 237 12.80 -4.62 -3.54
CA ASN A 237 11.94 -4.45 -4.70
C ASN A 237 12.67 -4.84 -5.99
N ARG A 238 12.07 -4.61 -7.17
CA ARG A 238 12.68 -4.99 -8.46
C ARG A 238 14.05 -4.37 -8.74
N SER A 239 14.37 -3.25 -8.08
CA SER A 239 15.64 -2.53 -8.26
C SER A 239 16.71 -2.92 -7.23
N THR A 240 16.32 -3.59 -6.16
CA THR A 240 17.23 -3.97 -5.08
C THR A 240 18.21 -5.04 -5.55
N ARG A 241 19.48 -4.88 -5.21
CA ARG A 241 20.55 -5.82 -5.51
C ARG A 241 21.46 -6.05 -4.31
N CYS A 242 22.14 -7.18 -4.28
CA CYS A 242 23.20 -7.46 -3.32
C CYS A 242 24.56 -7.33 -4.02
N GLU A 243 25.40 -6.40 -3.57
CA GLU A 243 26.76 -6.18 -4.08
C GLU A 243 27.73 -6.17 -2.91
N HIS A 244 28.79 -6.97 -2.97
CA HIS A 244 29.83 -7.05 -1.93
C HIS A 244 29.29 -7.27 -0.51
N GLY A 245 28.21 -8.05 -0.37
CA GLY A 245 27.56 -8.32 0.92
C GLY A 245 26.62 -7.20 1.41
N LEU A 246 26.43 -6.15 0.61
CA LEU A 246 25.52 -5.05 0.91
C LEU A 246 24.25 -5.16 0.07
N MET A 247 23.10 -5.14 0.73
CA MET A 247 21.79 -5.02 0.11
C MET A 247 21.48 -3.55 -0.14
N VAL A 248 21.36 -3.17 -1.41
CA VAL A 248 21.20 -1.78 -1.84
C VAL A 248 19.97 -1.64 -2.74
N THR A 249 19.08 -0.73 -2.37
CA THR A 249 18.01 -0.26 -3.25
C THR A 249 18.46 1.06 -3.87
N PRO A 250 18.74 1.14 -5.18
CA PRO A 250 19.27 2.35 -5.78
C PRO A 250 18.26 3.49 -5.74
N ARG A 251 18.71 4.70 -5.42
CA ARG A 251 17.88 5.91 -5.47
C ARG A 251 17.68 6.47 -6.89
N GLY A 252 18.16 5.76 -7.92
CA GLY A 252 18.06 6.17 -9.32
C GLY A 252 19.16 7.11 -9.86
N TYR A 253 20.15 7.52 -9.05
CA TYR A 253 21.23 8.41 -9.51
C TYR A 253 22.05 7.83 -10.66
N THR A 254 22.20 6.51 -10.74
CA THR A 254 22.93 5.86 -11.84
C THR A 254 22.25 6.13 -13.19
N ALA A 255 20.91 6.14 -13.27
CA ALA A 255 20.19 6.50 -14.48
C ALA A 255 20.28 8.01 -14.79
N LYS A 256 20.37 8.85 -13.75
CA LYS A 256 20.49 10.31 -13.89
C LYS A 256 21.87 10.77 -14.38
N TYR A 257 22.93 10.03 -14.07
CA TYR A 257 24.32 10.37 -14.42
C TYR A 257 24.99 9.39 -15.40
N ALA A 258 24.23 8.45 -15.98
CA ALA A 258 24.73 7.57 -17.05
C ALA A 258 25.02 8.33 -18.37
N GLU A 259 24.65 9.60 -18.50
CA GLU A 259 25.08 10.47 -19.59
C GLU A 259 26.38 11.20 -19.23
N GLY A 260 27.50 10.59 -19.61
CA GLY A 260 28.86 11.14 -19.49
C GLY A 260 29.58 11.33 -20.84
N GLY A 261 28.86 11.29 -21.97
CA GLY A 261 29.39 11.68 -23.27
C GLY A 261 29.15 13.16 -23.51
N ALA A 262 30.19 13.93 -23.86
CA ALA A 262 30.00 15.32 -24.31
C ALA A 262 29.05 15.34 -25.52
N PRO A 263 28.11 16.30 -25.60
CA PRO A 263 27.10 16.30 -26.66
C PRO A 263 27.77 16.43 -28.02
N VAL A 264 27.49 15.46 -28.90
CA VAL A 264 27.88 15.52 -30.32
C VAL A 264 26.92 16.49 -31.03
N SER A 265 27.45 17.29 -31.96
CA SER A 265 26.62 18.24 -32.75
C SER A 265 25.47 17.50 -33.45
N GLY A 266 24.24 17.71 -32.98
CA GLY A 266 23.03 17.02 -33.46
C GLY A 266 22.28 16.24 -32.36
N GLU A 267 22.84 16.10 -31.16
CA GLU A 267 22.17 15.42 -30.05
C GLU A 267 21.26 16.38 -29.26
N GLN A 268 20.05 15.92 -28.93
CA GLN A 268 19.12 16.61 -28.03
C GLN A 268 19.38 16.22 -26.57
N ARG A 269 19.13 17.15 -25.63
CA ARG A 269 19.25 16.91 -24.18
C ARG A 269 18.47 15.66 -23.75
N GLY A 270 19.06 14.84 -22.87
CA GLY A 270 18.39 13.70 -22.24
C GLY A 270 17.03 14.08 -21.66
N GLN A 271 16.03 13.24 -21.93
CA GLN A 271 14.67 13.43 -21.44
C GLN A 271 14.65 13.43 -19.90
N SER A 272 13.88 14.35 -19.31
CA SER A 272 13.69 14.35 -17.86
C SER A 272 13.06 13.04 -17.40
N LEU A 273 13.67 12.37 -16.40
CA LEU A 273 13.05 11.24 -15.70
C LEU A 273 11.78 11.66 -14.93
N SER A 274 11.58 12.97 -14.72
CA SER A 274 10.27 13.49 -14.36
C SER A 274 9.42 13.54 -15.62
N LEU A 275 8.72 12.46 -15.87
CA LEU A 275 7.51 12.46 -16.68
C LEU A 275 6.49 13.52 -16.18
N GLY A 276 6.68 14.08 -14.99
CA GLY A 276 5.75 15.02 -14.36
C GLY A 276 4.55 14.26 -13.78
N LEU A 277 3.60 14.96 -13.18
CA LEU A 277 2.35 14.34 -12.73
C LEU A 277 1.54 13.76 -13.92
N ASP A 278 1.78 14.28 -15.13
CA ASP A 278 1.07 13.94 -16.36
C ASP A 278 1.86 13.05 -17.33
N GLY A 279 2.99 12.47 -16.92
CA GLY A 279 3.77 11.67 -17.87
C GLY A 279 3.55 10.16 -17.79
N TRP A 280 2.83 9.63 -16.81
CA TRP A 280 2.32 8.26 -16.93
C TRP A 280 1.29 8.13 -18.07
N PRO A 281 0.36 9.10 -18.32
CA PRO A 281 -0.42 9.15 -19.54
C PRO A 281 0.45 9.21 -20.80
N VAL A 282 1.54 10.00 -20.81
CA VAL A 282 2.47 10.06 -21.96
C VAL A 282 3.07 8.69 -22.26
N VAL A 283 3.54 7.97 -21.24
CA VAL A 283 4.10 6.62 -21.41
C VAL A 283 3.03 5.63 -21.86
N LEU A 284 1.81 5.73 -21.32
CA LEU A 284 0.68 4.90 -21.78
C LEU A 284 0.39 5.11 -23.27
N ARG A 285 0.34 6.38 -23.70
CA ARG A 285 0.15 6.75 -25.11
C ARG A 285 1.28 6.22 -25.99
N GLN A 286 2.53 6.32 -25.54
CA GLN A 286 3.68 5.74 -26.24
C GLN A 286 3.57 4.23 -26.36
N TRP A 287 3.28 3.52 -25.27
CA TRP A 287 3.12 2.08 -25.25
C TRP A 287 2.04 1.62 -26.24
N LEU A 288 0.91 2.33 -26.30
CA LEU A 288 -0.15 2.06 -27.27
C LEU A 288 0.34 2.16 -28.72
N ARG A 289 1.17 3.16 -29.06
CA ARG A 289 1.72 3.32 -30.43
C ARG A 289 2.63 2.16 -30.83
N GLU A 290 3.35 1.59 -29.87
CA GLU A 290 4.32 0.52 -30.10
C GLU A 290 3.66 -0.86 -30.25
N GLN A 291 2.37 -1.00 -29.87
CA GLN A 291 1.65 -2.27 -30.00
C GLN A 291 1.19 -2.54 -31.46
N PRO A 292 1.41 -3.76 -31.99
CA PRO A 292 0.88 -4.15 -33.31
C PRO A 292 -0.65 -4.12 -33.40
N ALA A 293 -1.32 -4.38 -32.28
CA ALA A 293 -2.77 -4.35 -32.12
C ALA A 293 -3.13 -3.59 -30.83
N PRO A 294 -3.21 -2.25 -30.90
CA PRO A 294 -3.38 -1.43 -29.70
C PRO A 294 -4.75 -1.66 -29.05
N SER A 295 -4.77 -1.77 -27.71
CA SER A 295 -5.98 -1.90 -26.90
C SER A 295 -5.84 -1.07 -25.63
N LEU A 296 -6.83 -0.20 -25.38
CA LEU A 296 -6.89 0.57 -24.14
C LEU A 296 -7.09 -0.34 -22.93
N GLU A 297 -7.81 -1.45 -23.05
CA GLU A 297 -7.95 -2.38 -21.92
C GLU A 297 -6.66 -3.11 -21.60
N ALA A 298 -5.87 -3.46 -22.63
CA ALA A 298 -4.54 -4.01 -22.44
C ALA A 298 -3.60 -2.98 -21.78
N ALA A 299 -3.70 -1.70 -22.18
CA ALA A 299 -2.95 -0.61 -21.55
C ALA A 299 -3.36 -0.42 -20.08
N ALA A 300 -4.66 -0.35 -19.78
CA ALA A 300 -5.17 -0.21 -18.42
C ALA A 300 -4.65 -1.33 -17.50
N ALA A 301 -4.65 -2.57 -18.00
CA ALA A 301 -4.08 -3.72 -17.29
C ALA A 301 -2.54 -3.65 -17.16
N HIS A 302 -1.83 -3.19 -18.20
CA HIS A 302 -0.37 -3.06 -18.18
C HIS A 302 0.11 -2.02 -17.16
N PHE A 303 -0.57 -0.88 -17.08
CA PHE A 303 -0.23 0.23 -16.18
C PHE A 303 -0.92 0.16 -14.80
N ASP A 304 -1.75 -0.87 -14.55
CA ASP A 304 -2.57 -1.05 -13.33
C ASP A 304 -3.41 0.19 -13.00
N VAL A 305 -3.94 0.85 -14.03
CA VAL A 305 -4.82 2.02 -13.91
C VAL A 305 -6.28 1.61 -14.11
N ASN A 306 -7.19 2.35 -13.49
CA ASN A 306 -8.61 2.09 -13.68
C ASN A 306 -9.08 2.53 -15.09
N TRP A 307 -10.29 2.14 -15.48
CA TRP A 307 -10.78 2.39 -16.84
C TRP A 307 -10.91 3.88 -17.14
N ALA A 308 -11.33 4.66 -16.14
CA ALA A 308 -11.41 6.10 -16.24
C ALA A 308 -10.06 6.79 -16.48
N GLU A 309 -9.04 6.36 -15.75
CA GLU A 309 -7.67 6.85 -15.91
C GLU A 309 -7.13 6.53 -17.30
N ALA A 310 -7.35 5.30 -17.79
CA ALA A 310 -6.94 4.91 -19.14
C ALA A 310 -7.64 5.73 -20.23
N LEU A 311 -8.94 6.02 -20.07
CA LEU A 311 -9.69 6.86 -21.00
C LEU A 311 -9.24 8.31 -20.95
N ALA A 312 -9.03 8.87 -19.76
CA ALA A 312 -8.49 10.23 -19.60
C ALA A 312 -7.08 10.38 -20.17
N ALA A 313 -6.27 9.31 -20.15
CA ALA A 313 -4.92 9.33 -20.70
C ALA A 313 -4.86 9.51 -22.22
N VAL A 314 -5.96 9.33 -22.95
CA VAL A 314 -6.06 9.50 -24.41
C VAL A 314 -7.11 10.56 -24.81
N ALA A 315 -7.41 11.50 -23.91
CA ALA A 315 -8.37 12.56 -24.16
C ALA A 315 -7.93 13.55 -25.25
N ASP A 316 -8.90 14.10 -25.96
CA ASP A 316 -8.76 15.00 -27.10
C ASP A 316 -8.20 16.39 -26.74
N ASP A 317 -8.33 16.79 -25.48
CA ASP A 317 -7.81 18.03 -24.91
C ASP A 317 -6.33 17.95 -24.50
N VAL A 318 -5.69 16.79 -24.67
CA VAL A 318 -4.28 16.61 -24.37
C VAL A 318 -3.41 17.17 -25.50
N ALA A 319 -2.33 17.88 -25.14
CA ALA A 319 -1.45 18.61 -26.08
C ALA A 319 -0.80 17.74 -27.19
N GLU A 320 -0.70 16.41 -26.98
CA GLU A 320 -0.15 15.45 -27.94
C GLU A 320 -0.96 14.14 -27.90
N PRO A 321 -2.14 14.09 -28.56
CA PRO A 321 -3.06 12.96 -28.50
C PRO A 321 -2.68 11.85 -29.48
N ASP A 322 -1.51 11.91 -30.13
CA ASP A 322 -1.04 11.00 -31.20
C ASP A 322 -1.04 9.53 -30.76
N THR A 323 -2.22 8.93 -30.81
CA THR A 323 -2.57 7.58 -30.42
C THR A 323 -3.72 7.11 -31.31
N PRO A 324 -3.92 5.79 -31.44
CA PRO A 324 -5.03 5.24 -32.24
C PRO A 324 -6.41 5.43 -31.60
N PHE A 325 -6.49 6.11 -30.45
CA PHE A 325 -7.71 6.37 -29.70
C PHE A 325 -7.86 7.86 -29.42
N LEU A 326 -9.10 8.34 -29.48
CA LEU A 326 -9.46 9.68 -29.05
C LEU A 326 -10.65 9.56 -28.11
N THR A 327 -10.54 10.15 -26.92
CA THR A 327 -11.67 10.24 -25.99
C THR A 327 -12.08 11.67 -25.74
N SER A 328 -13.35 11.87 -25.42
CA SER A 328 -13.87 13.16 -24.95
C SER A 328 -14.73 12.91 -23.72
N ARG A 329 -14.52 13.67 -22.66
CA ARG A 329 -15.27 13.52 -21.41
C ARG A 329 -16.67 14.12 -21.58
N ILE A 330 -17.67 13.37 -21.17
CA ILE A 330 -19.07 13.80 -21.17
C ILE A 330 -19.48 14.08 -19.73
N GLU A 331 -19.95 15.30 -19.47
CA GLU A 331 -20.55 15.64 -18.19
C GLU A 331 -21.84 14.86 -17.99
N VAL A 332 -22.07 14.36 -16.77
CA VAL A 332 -23.22 13.48 -16.47
C VAL A 332 -24.56 14.17 -16.77
N SER A 333 -24.62 15.50 -16.67
CA SER A 333 -25.79 16.30 -17.05
C SER A 333 -26.15 16.18 -18.53
N ASP A 334 -25.16 15.97 -19.39
CA ASP A 334 -25.29 15.99 -20.85
C ASP A 334 -25.39 14.57 -21.43
N LEU A 335 -25.20 13.55 -20.59
CA LEU A 335 -25.17 12.15 -20.99
C LEU A 335 -26.51 11.66 -21.56
N ALA A 336 -27.63 12.20 -21.09
CA ALA A 336 -28.95 11.87 -21.61
C ALA A 336 -29.08 12.21 -23.12
N ALA A 337 -28.52 13.33 -23.56
CA ALA A 337 -28.52 13.70 -24.98
C ALA A 337 -27.68 12.74 -25.82
N HIS A 338 -26.50 12.34 -25.31
CA HIS A 338 -25.62 11.38 -25.99
C HIS A 338 -26.24 9.98 -26.07
N LEU A 339 -27.05 9.59 -25.09
CA LEU A 339 -27.81 8.33 -25.15
C LEU A 339 -28.87 8.35 -26.26
N GLU A 340 -29.53 9.48 -26.51
CA GLU A 340 -30.46 9.62 -27.65
C GLU A 340 -29.72 9.47 -28.98
N GLU A 341 -28.51 10.01 -29.12
CA GLU A 341 -27.68 9.76 -30.32
C GLU A 341 -27.32 8.28 -30.50
N CYS A 342 -27.09 7.56 -29.40
CA CYS A 342 -26.85 6.12 -29.43
C CYS A 342 -28.08 5.33 -29.93
N ARG A 343 -29.31 5.84 -29.69
CA ARG A 343 -30.55 5.18 -30.14
C ARG A 343 -30.69 5.16 -31.67
N GLU A 344 -30.11 6.15 -32.33
CA GLU A 344 -30.05 6.24 -33.79
C GLU A 344 -29.04 5.26 -34.40
N TRP A 345 -28.22 4.57 -33.58
CA TRP A 345 -27.29 3.58 -34.09
C TRP A 345 -28.06 2.34 -34.60
N PRO A 346 -27.76 1.85 -35.82
CA PRO A 346 -28.45 0.68 -36.37
C PRO A 346 -28.35 -0.54 -35.46
N ARG A 347 -27.21 -0.67 -34.78
CA ARG A 347 -26.92 -1.76 -33.87
C ARG A 347 -25.91 -1.32 -32.83
N ILE A 348 -26.22 -1.65 -31.58
CA ILE A 348 -25.35 -1.43 -30.42
C ILE A 348 -24.82 -2.79 -29.99
N ARG A 349 -23.51 -2.88 -29.77
CA ARG A 349 -22.88 -3.94 -29.01
C ARG A 349 -22.62 -3.40 -27.60
N ALA A 350 -23.39 -3.87 -26.64
CA ALA A 350 -23.25 -3.48 -25.25
C ALA A 350 -22.36 -4.48 -24.52
N VAL A 351 -21.32 -3.97 -23.87
CA VAL A 351 -20.36 -4.76 -23.11
C VAL A 351 -20.47 -4.37 -21.64
N VAL A 352 -20.85 -5.32 -20.80
CA VAL A 352 -20.96 -5.17 -19.35
C VAL A 352 -19.81 -5.93 -18.70
N PRO A 353 -18.89 -5.25 -17.99
CA PRO A 353 -17.83 -5.91 -17.25
C PRO A 353 -18.40 -6.82 -16.16
N GLY A 354 -17.93 -8.06 -16.13
CA GLY A 354 -18.26 -9.07 -15.13
C GLY A 354 -17.10 -9.31 -14.16
N PRO A 355 -17.33 -10.10 -13.09
CA PRO A 355 -16.30 -10.45 -12.14
C PRO A 355 -15.17 -11.27 -12.80
N ALA A 356 -13.95 -11.17 -12.24
CA ALA A 356 -12.79 -11.97 -12.64
C ALA A 356 -12.43 -11.90 -14.15
N GLY A 357 -12.64 -10.75 -14.78
CA GLY A 357 -12.29 -10.53 -16.20
C GLY A 357 -13.32 -11.08 -17.19
N THR A 358 -14.46 -11.59 -16.73
CA THR A 358 -15.57 -11.95 -17.60
C THR A 358 -16.25 -10.70 -18.17
N ARG A 359 -16.92 -10.83 -19.32
CA ARG A 359 -17.73 -9.76 -19.90
C ARG A 359 -19.03 -10.36 -20.43
N MET A 360 -20.14 -9.71 -20.15
CA MET A 360 -21.39 -9.99 -20.85
C MET A 360 -21.44 -9.09 -22.08
N VAL A 361 -21.62 -9.69 -23.25
CA VAL A 361 -21.76 -8.96 -24.51
C VAL A 361 -23.13 -9.26 -25.07
N CYS A 362 -23.95 -8.23 -25.23
CA CYS A 362 -25.23 -8.34 -25.91
C CYS A 362 -25.28 -7.40 -27.11
N SER A 363 -26.14 -7.74 -28.06
CA SER A 363 -26.35 -6.92 -29.23
C SER A 363 -27.82 -6.56 -29.36
N VAL A 364 -28.09 -5.26 -29.41
CA VAL A 364 -29.43 -4.70 -29.43
C VAL A 364 -29.57 -3.71 -30.60
N ALA A 365 -30.79 -3.51 -31.09
CA ALA A 365 -31.05 -2.38 -31.97
C ALA A 365 -30.96 -1.09 -31.15
N GLY A 366 -30.52 0.03 -31.75
CA GLY A 366 -30.44 1.31 -31.03
C GLY A 366 -31.77 1.74 -30.41
N ALA A 367 -32.88 1.50 -31.10
CA ALA A 367 -34.24 1.73 -30.59
C ALA A 367 -34.58 0.95 -29.30
N GLY A 368 -33.81 -0.09 -28.96
CA GLY A 368 -33.95 -0.87 -27.72
C GLY A 368 -33.21 -0.28 -26.52
N LEU A 369 -32.49 0.83 -26.69
CA LEU A 369 -31.88 1.61 -25.61
C LEU A 369 -32.91 2.64 -25.10
N TYR A 370 -33.12 2.67 -23.78
CA TYR A 370 -34.10 3.55 -23.14
C TYR A 370 -33.59 4.02 -21.77
N TYR A 371 -33.82 5.29 -21.43
CA TYR A 371 -33.48 5.88 -20.14
C TYR A 371 -34.68 6.65 -19.59
N ASP A 372 -35.11 6.36 -18.36
CA ASP A 372 -36.28 6.97 -17.73
C ASP A 372 -35.96 8.03 -16.66
N GLY A 373 -34.68 8.37 -16.47
CA GLY A 373 -34.23 9.26 -15.40
C GLY A 373 -33.66 8.53 -14.18
N GLU A 374 -33.95 7.23 -14.01
CA GLU A 374 -33.45 6.43 -12.89
C GLU A 374 -32.65 5.21 -13.36
N THR A 375 -33.03 4.62 -14.50
CA THR A 375 -32.45 3.38 -15.01
C THR A 375 -32.23 3.47 -16.51
N LEU A 376 -31.03 3.12 -16.95
CA LEU A 376 -30.71 2.86 -18.35
C LEU A 376 -30.99 1.39 -18.67
N VAL A 377 -31.82 1.14 -19.68
CA VAL A 377 -32.29 -0.18 -20.09
C VAL A 377 -31.84 -0.48 -21.52
N LEU A 378 -31.32 -1.68 -21.74
CA LEU A 378 -31.08 -2.25 -23.06
C LEU A 378 -31.93 -3.50 -23.25
N GLY A 379 -32.92 -3.43 -24.13
CA GLY A 379 -33.83 -4.54 -24.44
C GLY A 379 -33.50 -5.24 -25.76
N ALA A 380 -33.43 -6.58 -25.74
CA ALA A 380 -33.45 -7.38 -26.96
C ALA A 380 -34.25 -8.68 -26.76
N GLY A 381 -35.39 -8.80 -27.45
CA GLY A 381 -36.05 -10.04 -27.87
C GLY A 381 -36.14 -11.22 -26.87
N GLY A 382 -36.10 -10.97 -25.56
CA GLY A 382 -36.10 -12.00 -24.51
C GLY A 382 -35.19 -11.72 -23.29
N GLY A 383 -34.30 -10.72 -23.33
CA GLY A 383 -33.46 -10.32 -22.20
C GLY A 383 -33.30 -8.79 -22.09
N ARG A 384 -33.03 -8.32 -20.86
CA ARG A 384 -32.79 -6.89 -20.55
C ARG A 384 -31.53 -6.70 -19.72
N VAL A 385 -30.76 -5.65 -20.02
CA VAL A 385 -29.69 -5.15 -19.16
C VAL A 385 -30.18 -3.85 -18.53
N GLU A 386 -30.09 -3.75 -17.22
CA GLU A 386 -30.52 -2.57 -16.45
C GLU A 386 -29.31 -2.00 -15.70
N LEU A 387 -29.06 -0.70 -15.88
CA LEU A 387 -28.03 0.04 -15.16
C LEU A 387 -28.71 1.18 -14.37
N HIS A 388 -28.67 1.07 -13.05
CA HIS A 388 -29.15 2.13 -12.17
C HIS A 388 -28.27 3.38 -12.29
N TRP A 389 -28.91 4.50 -12.61
CA TRP A 389 -28.23 5.75 -12.96
C TRP A 389 -27.37 6.31 -11.84
N GLN A 390 -27.78 6.12 -10.59
CA GLN A 390 -27.01 6.54 -9.40
C GLN A 390 -25.61 5.90 -9.32
N ARG A 391 -25.35 4.82 -10.09
CA ARG A 391 -24.03 4.20 -10.16
C ARG A 391 -23.10 4.90 -11.14
N VAL A 392 -23.64 5.62 -12.12
CA VAL A 392 -22.88 6.33 -13.15
C VAL A 392 -22.34 7.62 -12.56
N ALA A 393 -21.01 7.76 -12.53
CA ALA A 393 -20.34 8.95 -12.03
C ALA A 393 -19.52 9.68 -13.11
N GLY A 394 -19.35 9.05 -14.28
CA GLY A 394 -18.66 9.65 -15.42
C GLY A 394 -18.94 8.90 -16.70
N ALA A 395 -18.73 9.59 -17.82
CA ALA A 395 -18.84 9.03 -19.15
C ALA A 395 -17.80 9.59 -20.10
N TRP A 396 -17.43 8.79 -21.10
CA TRP A 396 -16.58 9.21 -22.22
C TRP A 396 -17.16 8.78 -23.54
N ALA A 397 -17.08 9.65 -24.54
CA ALA A 397 -17.08 9.23 -25.94
C ALA A 397 -15.68 8.71 -26.27
N LEU A 398 -15.59 7.55 -26.91
CA LEU A 398 -14.33 6.95 -27.36
C LEU A 398 -14.43 6.69 -28.87
N ALA A 399 -13.43 7.11 -29.62
CA ALA A 399 -13.23 6.78 -31.03
C ALA A 399 -11.91 6.03 -31.21
N GLY A 400 -11.94 4.85 -31.84
CA GLY A 400 -10.76 4.07 -32.18
C GLY A 400 -10.40 4.11 -33.66
N ALA A 401 -9.17 3.70 -34.00
CA ALA A 401 -8.57 3.72 -35.34
C ALA A 401 -9.39 3.06 -36.47
N CYS A 402 -10.36 2.20 -36.16
CA CYS A 402 -11.17 1.46 -37.13
C CYS A 402 -12.66 1.91 -37.17
N GLN A 403 -12.94 3.21 -37.02
CA GLN A 403 -14.31 3.78 -37.03
C GLN A 403 -15.27 3.19 -35.98
N HIS A 404 -14.71 2.61 -34.90
CA HIS A 404 -15.49 2.21 -33.74
C HIS A 404 -15.67 3.44 -32.85
N CYS A 405 -16.91 3.87 -32.70
CA CYS A 405 -17.30 4.85 -31.69
C CYS A 405 -18.00 4.10 -30.54
N SER A 406 -17.65 4.43 -29.30
CA SER A 406 -18.35 3.92 -28.13
C SER A 406 -18.64 5.00 -27.09
N LEU A 407 -19.67 4.76 -26.30
CA LEU A 407 -19.97 5.49 -25.08
C LEU A 407 -19.58 4.61 -23.89
N GLU A 408 -18.61 5.05 -23.11
CA GLU A 408 -18.05 4.35 -21.96
C GLU A 408 -18.60 4.95 -20.68
N LEU A 409 -19.32 4.17 -19.86
CA LEU A 409 -19.88 4.60 -18.58
C LEU A 409 -19.06 4.02 -17.42
N VAL A 410 -18.76 4.84 -16.41
CA VAL A 410 -17.99 4.43 -15.23
C VAL A 410 -18.63 4.80 -13.90
N ASP A 411 -18.22 4.09 -12.84
CA ASP A 411 -18.59 4.40 -11.46
C ASP A 411 -17.68 5.45 -10.80
N ALA A 412 -18.02 5.84 -9.58
CA ALA A 412 -17.26 6.86 -8.81
C ALA A 412 -15.81 6.46 -8.48
N ARG A 413 -15.42 5.21 -8.74
CA ARG A 413 -14.03 4.71 -8.59
C ARG A 413 -13.35 4.54 -9.95
N GLY A 414 -13.96 5.03 -11.03
CA GLY A 414 -13.42 4.92 -12.38
C GLY A 414 -13.50 3.54 -13.00
N ARG A 415 -14.32 2.62 -12.46
CA ARG A 415 -14.50 1.27 -13.03
C ARG A 415 -15.57 1.27 -14.11
N GLY A 416 -15.34 0.55 -15.20
CA GLY A 416 -16.32 0.34 -16.27
C GLY A 416 -17.62 -0.29 -15.78
N LEU A 417 -18.74 0.36 -16.09
CA LEU A 417 -20.10 -0.13 -15.84
C LEU A 417 -20.72 -0.72 -17.11
N LEU A 418 -20.59 0.00 -18.23
CA LEU A 418 -21.21 -0.33 -19.50
C LEU A 418 -20.47 0.38 -20.63
N SER A 419 -20.15 -0.34 -21.70
CA SER A 419 -19.65 0.21 -22.96
C SER A 419 -20.70 -0.01 -24.04
N LEU A 420 -21.20 1.07 -24.66
CA LEU A 420 -22.10 1.03 -25.81
C LEU A 420 -21.28 1.24 -27.07
N GLN A 421 -21.11 0.20 -27.89
CA GLN A 421 -20.26 0.26 -29.08
C GLN A 421 -21.12 0.29 -30.33
N ARG A 422 -20.92 1.29 -31.21
CA ARG A 422 -21.57 1.37 -32.52
C ARG A 422 -21.01 0.30 -33.45
N VAL A 423 -21.88 -0.50 -34.06
CA VAL A 423 -21.49 -1.51 -35.06
C VAL A 423 -21.83 -1.00 -36.46
N THR A 424 -20.80 -0.68 -37.26
CA THR A 424 -20.93 -0.24 -38.67
C THR A 424 -20.62 -1.41 -39.62
N GLY A 425 -21.66 -2.04 -40.19
CA GLY A 425 -21.54 -3.09 -41.23
C GLY A 425 -21.92 -4.51 -40.80
N LYS A 426 -22.20 -5.40 -41.78
CA LYS A 426 -22.54 -6.82 -41.57
C LYS A 426 -21.32 -7.61 -41.06
N ASN A 427 -21.00 -7.50 -39.78
CA ASN A 427 -20.22 -8.57 -39.14
C ASN A 427 -21.12 -9.80 -39.07
N ARG A 428 -20.73 -10.86 -39.81
CA ARG A 428 -21.23 -12.21 -39.58
C ARG A 428 -21.15 -12.49 -38.07
N PRO A 429 -22.16 -13.12 -37.45
CA PRO A 429 -21.91 -13.74 -36.16
C PRO A 429 -20.69 -14.64 -36.34
N MET A 430 -19.70 -14.54 -35.45
CA MET A 430 -18.68 -15.58 -35.36
C MET A 430 -19.43 -16.88 -35.08
N ASP A 431 -19.50 -17.71 -36.11
CA ASP A 431 -19.96 -19.08 -36.00
C ASP A 431 -18.97 -19.80 -35.07
N PRO A 432 -19.40 -20.33 -33.92
CA PRO A 432 -18.53 -21.12 -33.06
C PRO A 432 -18.10 -22.44 -33.71
N SER A 433 -18.65 -22.80 -34.87
CA SER A 433 -18.34 -24.04 -35.61
C SER A 433 -17.58 -23.82 -36.93
N GLY A 434 -16.42 -23.16 -36.86
CA GLY A 434 -15.39 -23.24 -37.93
C GLY A 434 -14.17 -23.97 -37.40
N GLY A 435 -13.95 -25.21 -37.87
CA GLY A 435 -12.88 -26.11 -37.41
C GLY A 435 -11.49 -25.83 -37.93
#